data_AF-A0A084W970-F1
#
_entry.id   AF-A0A084W970-F1
#
_cell.length_a   1.000
_cell.length_b   1.000
_cell.length_c   1.000
_cell.angle_alpha   90.00
_cell.angle_beta   90.00
_cell.angle_gamma   90.00
#
_symmetry.space_group_name_H-M   'P 1'
#
loop_
_entity.id
_entity.type
_entity.pdbx_description
1 polymer ?
#
loop_
_entity_poly.entity_id
_entity_poly.type
_entity_poly.pdbx_seq_one_letter_code
_entity_poly.pdbx_strand_id
1 'polypeptide(L)'
;MALHVGLFLLAGVFALLYALIVQRYRYWKIRNIPTLPASFPLGNFGALRRRSPAEVSTELYRQMDPKERFYGLFITLKPAIMVTDLDLIKTVLIKDFNYFPDHGIYRNERVDPISAHLFCLEGAKWKSVRSKLSPTFTSGRMKAMFPVLHEVAGNFRQYLQTQLTAEPTELDLKDCCARMMIDNIGGCAFGIECNSFREPNSAFRRTGQLVFDSPRYSALATSVLTLYPAIGHALGLKMHHDEVIEFFTELVRDTIAMRERSATKRNDLLEIMLELKSATEAGLTMDELTAQAFGFFLAGYETSSSNITFCLYELALNEECQERARACVLEALRKHGGMTYEAIADMEYLDRCINETLRKYPPLPVLHRLSCKPYRLPGTDVILPAKTKLLIPVYAIQRDERYYPDPERFDPDRFAPEEVAKRHFSTFLSFGEGPRICIGQGLGVMQSRVGLATLLANFRFRPGPTTPIPLVYAKNALTLQNNGPVQTLRKYPPLPVLHRLSCKPYRLPGTDVILPAKTKLLIPVYAIQRDERYYPDPERFDPDRFAPEEVAKRHFSTFLSFGEGPRICFGQRLGVMQSRVGLATLLANFRFRPGPTTPIPLVYAKNALTLQNNGPVRLLVEPL
;
A
#
# COMPACT_ATOMS: atom_id res chain seq x y z
N MET A 1 -39.93 -24.58 34.12
CA MET A 1 -39.60 -23.48 35.06
C MET A 1 -38.18 -22.95 34.87
N ALA A 2 -37.12 -23.77 34.98
CA ALA A 2 -35.72 -23.33 34.84
C ALA A 2 -35.39 -22.65 33.49
N LEU A 3 -35.92 -23.16 32.38
CA LEU A 3 -35.74 -22.55 31.05
C LEU A 3 -36.35 -21.14 30.96
N HIS A 4 -37.50 -20.91 31.62
CA HIS A 4 -38.18 -19.61 31.61
C HIS A 4 -37.42 -18.60 32.47
N VAL A 5 -36.95 -19.01 33.65
CA VAL A 5 -36.07 -18.17 34.49
C VAL A 5 -34.79 -17.80 33.76
N GLY A 6 -34.17 -18.74 33.03
CA GLY A 6 -32.99 -18.47 32.19
C GLY A 6 -33.26 -17.45 31.09
N LEU A 7 -34.40 -17.56 30.39
CA LEU A 7 -34.83 -16.61 29.36
C LEU A 7 -35.09 -15.21 29.94
N PHE A 8 -35.72 -15.11 31.12
CA PHE A 8 -35.94 -13.82 31.79
C PHE A 8 -34.64 -13.16 32.23
N LEU A 9 -33.69 -13.91 32.78
CA LEU A 9 -32.37 -13.40 33.15
C LEU A 9 -31.59 -12.91 31.92
N LEU A 10 -31.62 -13.68 30.83
CA LEU A 10 -30.99 -13.30 29.56
C LEU A 10 -31.61 -12.00 29.00
N ALA A 11 -32.94 -11.89 28.99
CA ALA A 11 -33.66 -10.70 28.55
C ALA A 11 -33.32 -9.48 29.43
N GLY A 12 -33.23 -9.67 30.75
CA GLY A 12 -32.79 -8.64 31.69
C GLY A 12 -31.37 -8.13 31.41
N VAL A 13 -30.44 -9.04 31.13
CA VAL A 13 -29.07 -8.69 30.73
C VAL A 13 -29.06 -7.90 29.41
N PHE A 14 -29.81 -8.34 28.40
CA PHE A 14 -29.92 -7.61 27.12
C PHE A 14 -30.53 -6.22 27.29
N ALA A 15 -31.58 -6.09 28.10
CA ALA A 15 -32.22 -4.79 28.38
C ALA A 15 -31.25 -3.85 29.11
N LEU A 16 -30.51 -4.35 30.11
CA LEU A 16 -29.48 -3.56 30.81
C LEU A 16 -28.36 -3.13 29.85
N LEU A 17 -27.84 -4.03 29.03
CA LEU A 17 -26.81 -3.72 28.03
C LEU A 17 -27.31 -2.67 27.02
N TYR A 18 -28.55 -2.81 26.54
CA TYR A 18 -29.18 -1.84 25.66
C TYR A 18 -29.31 -0.47 26.34
N ALA A 19 -29.78 -0.42 27.59
CA ALA A 19 -29.89 0.81 28.35
C ALA A 19 -28.53 1.51 28.54
N LEU A 20 -27.47 0.75 28.85
CA LEU A 20 -26.11 1.28 28.98
C LEU A 20 -25.57 1.83 27.65
N ILE A 21 -25.84 1.16 26.53
CA ILE A 21 -25.48 1.65 25.19
C ILE A 21 -26.21 2.96 24.86
N VAL A 22 -27.52 3.00 25.09
CA VAL A 22 -28.34 4.22 24.86
C VAL A 22 -27.86 5.37 25.75
N GLN A 23 -27.58 5.11 27.03
CA GLN A 23 -27.02 6.10 27.95
C GLN A 23 -25.65 6.60 27.45
N ARG A 24 -24.81 5.70 26.92
CA ARG A 24 -23.50 6.07 26.36
C ARG A 24 -23.63 7.00 25.16
N TYR A 25 -24.58 6.76 24.25
CA TYR A 25 -24.82 7.62 23.10
C TYR A 25 -25.46 8.98 23.43
N ARG A 26 -25.94 9.18 24.67
CA ARG A 26 -26.37 10.50 25.17
C ARG A 26 -25.20 11.40 25.63
N TYR A 27 -23.96 10.90 25.64
CA TYR A 27 -22.80 11.61 26.20
C TYR A 27 -22.62 13.05 25.71
N TRP A 28 -22.73 13.29 24.39
CA TRP A 28 -22.58 14.61 23.78
C TRP A 28 -23.83 15.49 23.97
N LYS A 29 -25.02 14.89 23.83
CA LYS A 29 -26.29 15.60 24.01
C LYS A 29 -26.43 16.18 25.42
N ILE A 30 -26.02 15.43 26.45
CA ILE A 30 -26.02 15.89 27.86
C ILE A 30 -25.07 17.07 28.08
N ARG A 31 -24.03 17.21 27.24
CA ARG A 31 -23.02 18.26 27.31
C ARG A 31 -23.30 19.45 26.39
N ASN A 32 -24.48 19.50 25.77
CA ASN A 32 -24.87 20.53 24.80
C ASN A 32 -23.88 20.65 23.63
N ILE A 33 -23.30 19.52 23.20
CA ILE A 33 -22.42 19.46 22.03
C ILE A 33 -23.25 18.93 20.84
N PRO A 34 -23.24 19.63 19.68
CA PRO A 34 -23.87 19.13 18.46
C PRO A 34 -23.39 17.72 18.14
N THR A 35 -24.30 16.80 17.85
CA THR A 35 -23.96 15.39 17.62
C THR A 35 -24.84 14.78 16.55
N LEU A 36 -24.28 13.85 15.77
CA LEU A 36 -25.04 13.06 14.80
C LEU A 36 -25.57 11.77 15.44
N PRO A 37 -26.73 11.23 15.00
CA PRO A 37 -27.26 9.97 15.49
C PRO A 37 -26.25 8.81 15.31
N ALA A 38 -25.98 8.08 16.38
CA ALA A 38 -25.06 6.95 16.40
C ALA A 38 -25.81 5.62 16.55
N SER A 39 -25.25 4.55 15.97
CA SER A 39 -25.85 3.21 16.01
C SER A 39 -24.85 2.14 16.43
N PHE A 40 -25.29 1.21 17.29
CA PHE A 40 -24.46 0.08 17.71
C PHE A 40 -24.33 -0.94 16.57
N PRO A 41 -23.16 -1.59 16.35
CA PRO A 41 -21.94 -1.52 17.17
C PRO A 41 -20.91 -0.48 16.73
N LEU A 42 -21.13 0.24 15.62
CA LEU A 42 -20.08 1.02 14.97
C LEU A 42 -20.12 2.53 15.25
N GLY A 43 -21.09 3.00 16.02
CA GLY A 43 -21.31 4.42 16.28
C GLY A 43 -21.74 5.15 15.01
N ASN A 44 -21.07 6.25 14.69
CA ASN A 44 -21.33 7.04 13.47
C ASN A 44 -20.63 6.46 12.23
N PHE A 45 -19.74 5.48 12.39
CA PHE A 45 -18.91 4.94 11.31
C PHE A 45 -19.42 3.60 10.76
N GLY A 46 -20.72 3.32 10.90
CA GLY A 46 -21.35 2.08 10.42
C GLY A 46 -21.18 1.81 8.92
N ALA A 47 -21.15 2.89 8.13
CA ALA A 47 -20.99 2.84 6.68
C ALA A 47 -19.58 2.35 6.24
N LEU A 48 -18.58 2.31 7.12
CA LEU A 48 -17.23 1.79 6.80
C LEU A 48 -17.23 0.33 6.34
N ARG A 49 -18.29 -0.43 6.65
CA ARG A 49 -18.46 -1.80 6.13
C ARG A 49 -18.65 -1.85 4.61
N ARG A 50 -19.13 -0.76 4.00
CA ARG A 50 -19.53 -0.70 2.59
C ARG A 50 -18.79 0.38 1.79
N ARG A 51 -18.28 1.41 2.46
CA ARG A 51 -17.64 2.60 1.90
C ARG A 51 -16.27 2.84 2.55
N SER A 52 -15.41 3.58 1.86
CA SER A 52 -14.08 3.98 2.34
C SER A 52 -14.15 5.01 3.48
N PRO A 53 -13.08 5.16 4.29
CA PRO A 53 -13.00 6.22 5.31
C PRO A 53 -13.19 7.64 4.76
N ALA A 54 -12.76 7.90 3.52
CA ALA A 54 -12.94 9.18 2.85
C ALA A 54 -14.43 9.48 2.59
N GLU A 55 -15.16 8.51 2.03
CA GLU A 55 -16.59 8.66 1.76
C GLU A 55 -17.40 8.83 3.05
N VAL A 56 -17.11 8.03 4.08
CA VAL A 56 -17.85 8.10 5.36
C VAL A 56 -17.58 9.41 6.09
N SER A 57 -16.33 9.87 6.14
CA SER A 57 -16.02 11.17 6.77
C SER A 57 -16.65 12.34 6.03
N THR A 58 -16.72 12.28 4.69
CA THR A 58 -17.40 13.29 3.87
C THR A 58 -18.91 13.29 4.08
N GLU A 59 -19.53 12.11 4.17
CA GLU A 59 -20.95 11.98 4.46
C GLU A 59 -21.31 12.55 5.84
N LEU A 60 -20.48 12.30 6.85
CA LEU A 60 -20.65 12.89 8.18
C LEU A 60 -20.47 14.41 8.13
N TYR A 61 -19.42 14.89 7.46
CA TYR A 61 -19.14 16.33 7.30
C TYR A 61 -20.29 17.08 6.63
N ARG A 62 -20.89 16.51 5.58
CA ARG A 62 -22.02 17.13 4.86
C ARG A 62 -23.32 17.21 5.67
N GLN A 63 -23.47 16.38 6.70
CA GLN A 63 -24.62 16.42 7.61
C GLN A 63 -24.47 17.47 8.73
N MET A 64 -23.28 18.05 8.86
CA MET A 64 -22.96 19.04 9.89
C MET A 64 -23.38 20.44 9.44
N ASP A 65 -23.89 21.25 10.37
CA ASP A 65 -24.13 22.67 10.12
C ASP A 65 -22.78 23.37 9.88
N PRO A 66 -22.59 24.03 8.73
CA PRO A 66 -21.38 24.80 8.43
C PRO A 66 -21.01 25.87 9.48
N LYS A 67 -21.96 26.32 10.30
CA LYS A 67 -21.76 27.32 11.36
C LYS A 67 -21.15 26.73 12.63
N GLU A 68 -21.30 25.43 12.83
CA GLU A 68 -20.79 24.76 14.01
C GLU A 68 -19.30 24.41 13.84
N ARG A 69 -18.54 24.62 14.90
CA ARG A 69 -17.07 24.50 14.86
C ARG A 69 -16.57 23.06 14.94
N PHE A 70 -17.39 22.19 15.53
CA PHE A 70 -17.10 20.79 15.74
C PHE A 70 -18.38 20.01 16.03
N TYR A 71 -18.32 18.68 15.87
CA TYR A 71 -19.40 17.76 16.21
C TYR A 71 -18.89 16.61 17.07
N GLY A 72 -19.69 16.26 18.08
CA GLY A 72 -19.57 15.02 18.83
C GLY A 72 -19.98 13.83 17.98
N LEU A 73 -19.12 12.80 17.98
CA LEU A 73 -19.32 11.53 17.30
C LEU A 73 -18.98 10.37 18.24
N PHE A 74 -19.28 9.16 17.79
CA PHE A 74 -18.92 7.91 18.44
C PHE A 74 -18.20 7.00 17.46
N ILE A 75 -17.01 6.54 17.85
CA ILE A 75 -16.35 5.41 17.22
C ILE A 75 -16.65 4.21 18.11
N THR A 76 -17.47 3.28 17.62
CA THR A 76 -18.10 2.23 18.42
C THR A 76 -18.89 2.81 19.61
N LEU A 77 -18.36 2.71 20.83
CA LEU A 77 -18.93 3.27 22.07
C LEU A 77 -18.07 4.41 22.65
N LYS A 78 -16.92 4.72 22.06
CA LYS A 78 -16.04 5.79 22.54
C LYS A 78 -16.43 7.13 21.91
N PRO A 79 -16.63 8.18 22.73
CA PRO A 79 -16.85 9.53 22.22
C PRO A 79 -15.59 10.04 21.51
N ALA A 80 -15.79 10.68 20.36
CA ALA A 80 -14.79 11.35 19.55
C ALA A 80 -15.37 12.68 19.06
N ILE A 81 -14.51 13.59 18.60
CA ILE A 81 -14.93 14.88 18.05
C ILE A 81 -14.41 15.01 16.63
N MET A 82 -15.27 15.44 15.72
CA MET A 82 -14.84 15.93 14.41
C MET A 82 -14.74 17.46 14.45
N VAL A 83 -13.58 17.98 14.09
CA VAL A 83 -13.31 19.43 14.03
C VAL A 83 -13.45 19.88 12.59
N THR A 84 -14.28 20.89 12.35
CA THR A 84 -14.63 21.40 11.01
C THR A 84 -14.21 22.86 10.82
N ASP A 85 -14.11 23.63 11.90
CA ASP A 85 -13.62 25.01 11.89
C ASP A 85 -12.10 25.07 11.61
N LEU A 86 -11.72 25.86 10.61
CA LEU A 86 -10.34 25.93 10.12
C LEU A 86 -9.38 26.58 11.15
N ASP A 87 -9.86 27.57 11.91
CA ASP A 87 -9.07 28.20 12.98
C ASP A 87 -8.89 27.26 14.19
N LEU A 88 -9.90 26.46 14.50
CA LEU A 88 -9.76 25.43 15.53
C LEU A 88 -8.82 24.32 15.08
N ILE A 89 -8.85 23.92 13.80
CA ILE A 89 -7.88 22.98 13.22
C ILE A 89 -6.46 23.52 13.38
N LYS A 90 -6.20 24.78 13.00
CA LYS A 90 -4.91 25.47 13.25
C LYS A 90 -4.49 25.34 14.70
N THR A 91 -5.41 25.65 15.59
CA THR A 91 -5.15 25.70 17.02
C THR A 91 -4.78 24.32 17.55
N VAL A 92 -5.55 23.28 17.23
CA VAL A 92 -5.28 21.89 17.64
C VAL A 92 -3.96 21.36 17.09
N LEU A 93 -3.63 21.68 15.82
CA LEU A 93 -2.42 21.15 15.17
C LEU A 93 -1.13 21.87 15.60
N ILE A 94 -1.22 23.16 15.95
CA ILE A 94 -0.04 24.02 16.16
C ILE A 94 0.00 24.56 17.59
N LYS A 95 -0.98 25.40 17.97
CA LYS A 95 -0.96 26.17 19.24
C LYS A 95 -1.09 25.25 20.45
N ASP A 96 -2.08 24.36 20.40
CA ASP A 96 -2.43 23.42 21.46
C ASP A 96 -1.79 22.04 21.24
N PHE A 97 -0.69 21.99 20.48
CA PHE A 97 0.01 20.73 20.17
C PHE A 97 0.37 19.94 21.44
N ASN A 98 0.70 20.63 22.54
CA ASN A 98 1.01 20.00 23.82
C ASN A 98 -0.18 19.25 24.47
N TYR A 99 -1.42 19.48 24.03
CA TYR A 99 -2.60 18.68 24.37
C TYR A 99 -2.81 17.51 23.41
N PHE A 100 -2.38 17.65 22.16
CA PHE A 100 -2.65 16.71 21.07
C PHE A 100 -1.38 16.17 20.37
N PRO A 101 -0.38 15.67 21.11
CA PRO A 101 0.86 15.23 20.50
C PRO A 101 0.74 13.89 19.78
N ASP A 102 -0.32 13.11 20.03
CA ASP A 102 -0.41 11.68 19.68
C ASP A 102 -1.49 11.39 18.64
N HIS A 103 -1.29 10.36 17.81
CA HIS A 103 -2.31 9.87 16.87
C HIS A 103 -3.26 8.84 17.50
N GLY A 104 -2.81 8.16 18.57
CA GLY A 104 -3.58 7.14 19.26
C GLY A 104 -3.87 5.92 18.38
N ILE A 105 -2.82 5.31 17.83
CA ILE A 105 -2.86 4.08 17.03
C ILE A 105 -2.31 2.93 17.89
N TYR A 106 -2.91 1.75 17.78
CA TYR A 106 -2.44 0.59 18.54
C TYR A 106 -1.02 0.19 18.12
N ARG A 107 -0.17 -0.08 19.11
CA ARG A 107 1.19 -0.60 18.95
C ARG A 107 1.51 -1.59 20.07
N ASN A 108 2.40 -2.54 19.82
CA ASN A 108 2.82 -3.51 20.80
C ASN A 108 4.32 -3.84 20.65
N GLU A 109 5.16 -2.94 21.14
CA GLU A 109 6.62 -2.96 20.93
C GLU A 109 7.28 -4.27 21.43
N ARG A 110 6.65 -4.97 22.38
CA ARG A 110 7.17 -6.22 22.96
C ARG A 110 7.11 -7.41 22.01
N VAL A 111 6.07 -7.51 21.19
CA VAL A 111 5.82 -8.67 20.31
C VAL A 111 5.81 -8.29 18.83
N ASP A 112 5.73 -7.01 18.54
CA ASP A 112 5.75 -6.39 17.22
C ASP A 112 6.58 -5.10 17.30
N PRO A 113 7.93 -5.21 17.31
CA PRO A 113 8.81 -4.07 17.43
C PRO A 113 8.59 -3.02 16.34
N ILE A 114 8.30 -3.48 15.12
CA ILE A 114 8.09 -2.59 13.97
C ILE A 114 6.85 -1.72 14.08
N SER A 115 5.87 -2.08 14.93
CA SER A 115 4.74 -1.20 15.26
C SER A 115 5.14 0.10 15.98
N ALA A 116 6.36 0.17 16.53
CA ALA A 116 6.90 1.33 17.25
C ALA A 116 7.59 2.37 16.34
N HIS A 117 7.10 2.54 15.11
CA HIS A 117 7.66 3.51 14.15
C HIS A 117 7.14 4.94 14.40
N LEU A 118 7.84 5.95 13.88
CA LEU A 118 7.63 7.38 14.16
C LEU A 118 6.16 7.85 14.10
N PHE A 119 5.37 7.29 13.19
CA PHE A 119 3.95 7.63 13.04
C PHE A 119 3.09 7.16 14.23
N CYS A 120 3.42 6.03 14.83
CA CYS A 120 2.68 5.38 15.92
C CYS A 120 3.26 5.69 17.31
N LEU A 121 4.51 6.18 17.39
CA LEU A 121 5.11 6.63 18.64
C LEU A 121 4.33 7.79 19.27
N GLU A 122 4.38 7.86 20.59
CA GLU A 122 3.66 8.83 21.42
C GLU A 122 4.59 9.56 22.40
N GLY A 123 4.17 10.74 22.85
CA GLY A 123 4.80 11.50 23.92
C GLY A 123 6.30 11.76 23.73
N ALA A 124 7.08 11.56 24.80
CA ALA A 124 8.51 11.85 24.83
C ALA A 124 9.33 10.99 23.84
N LYS A 125 8.94 9.72 23.66
CA LYS A 125 9.60 8.81 22.73
C LYS A 125 9.46 9.30 21.28
N TRP A 126 8.25 9.71 20.89
CA TRP A 126 8.05 10.35 19.58
C TRP A 126 8.91 11.61 19.43
N LYS A 127 8.91 12.51 20.43
CA LYS A 127 9.66 13.77 20.37
C LYS A 127 11.15 13.51 20.15
N SER A 128 11.73 12.56 20.91
CA SER A 128 13.13 12.15 20.80
C SER A 128 13.47 11.58 19.42
N VAL A 129 12.67 10.63 18.92
CA VAL A 129 12.92 10.02 17.61
C VAL A 129 12.71 11.05 16.48
N ARG A 130 11.68 11.92 16.57
CA ARG A 130 11.43 12.98 15.57
C ARG A 130 12.60 13.96 15.49
N SER A 131 13.12 14.43 16.63
CA SER A 131 14.23 15.39 16.62
C SER A 131 15.50 14.78 16.01
N LYS A 132 15.75 13.50 16.26
CA LYS A 132 16.90 12.77 15.71
C LYS A 132 16.81 12.54 14.19
N LEU A 133 15.61 12.27 13.67
CA LEU A 133 15.42 11.95 12.24
C LEU A 133 15.20 13.17 11.34
N SER A 134 14.81 14.32 11.89
CA SER A 134 14.51 15.52 11.10
C SER A 134 15.71 16.03 10.24
N PRO A 135 16.97 15.98 10.73
CA PRO A 135 18.13 16.37 9.92
C PRO A 135 18.33 15.58 8.62
N THR A 136 17.79 14.37 8.52
CA THR A 136 17.89 13.53 7.31
C THR A 136 17.17 14.14 6.11
N PHE A 137 16.16 14.98 6.33
CA PHE A 137 15.31 15.54 5.27
C PHE A 137 15.64 17.00 4.93
N THR A 138 16.85 17.45 5.24
CA THR A 138 17.35 18.78 4.83
C THR A 138 17.57 18.85 3.32
N SER A 139 17.54 20.05 2.74
CA SER A 139 17.75 20.27 1.29
C SER A 139 19.07 19.67 0.79
N GLY A 140 20.16 19.85 1.54
CA GLY A 140 21.46 19.26 1.20
C GLY A 140 21.45 17.73 1.16
N ARG A 141 20.80 17.07 2.13
CA ARG A 141 20.67 15.60 2.14
C ARG A 141 19.76 15.10 1.02
N MET A 142 18.66 15.81 0.73
CA MET A 142 17.80 15.47 -0.41
C MET A 142 18.55 15.60 -1.74
N LYS A 143 19.36 16.64 -1.93
CA LYS A 143 20.22 16.79 -3.11
C LYS A 143 21.23 15.64 -3.22
N ALA A 144 21.79 15.18 -2.12
CA ALA A 144 22.69 14.02 -2.09
C ALA A 144 22.00 12.69 -2.45
N MET A 145 20.69 12.55 -2.20
CA MET A 145 19.90 11.37 -2.58
C MET A 145 19.45 11.39 -4.06
N PHE A 146 19.49 12.56 -4.71
CA PHE A 146 19.00 12.73 -6.08
C PHE A 146 19.61 11.77 -7.12
N PRO A 147 20.92 11.47 -7.11
CA PRO A 147 21.51 10.54 -8.09
C PRO A 147 20.85 9.15 -8.07
N VAL A 148 20.47 8.64 -6.89
CA VAL A 148 19.77 7.36 -6.75
C VAL A 148 18.40 7.43 -7.41
N LEU A 149 17.65 8.52 -7.18
CA LEU A 149 16.34 8.71 -7.80
C LEU A 149 16.43 8.82 -9.31
N HIS A 150 17.45 9.50 -9.82
CA HIS A 150 17.70 9.64 -11.25
C HIS A 150 18.03 8.29 -11.90
N GLU A 151 18.86 7.46 -11.25
CA GLU A 151 19.18 6.11 -11.71
C GLU A 151 17.94 5.22 -11.75
N VAL A 152 17.16 5.18 -10.65
CA VAL A 152 15.91 4.41 -10.58
C VAL A 152 14.90 4.88 -11.63
N ALA A 153 14.82 6.19 -11.89
CA ALA A 153 14.00 6.74 -12.97
C ALA A 153 14.42 6.26 -14.36
N GLY A 154 15.73 6.17 -14.63
CA GLY A 154 16.26 5.57 -15.85
C GLY A 154 15.85 4.11 -16.01
N ASN A 155 15.99 3.32 -14.95
CA ASN A 155 15.57 1.92 -14.91
C ASN A 155 14.05 1.78 -15.10
N PHE A 156 13.27 2.68 -14.52
CA PHE A 156 11.82 2.70 -14.66
C PHE A 156 11.37 3.00 -16.09
N ARG A 157 12.00 3.99 -16.74
CA ARG A 157 11.77 4.29 -18.15
C ARG A 157 12.06 3.08 -19.03
N GLN A 158 13.21 2.44 -18.84
CA GLN A 158 13.59 1.25 -19.60
C GLN A 158 12.59 0.11 -19.36
N TYR A 159 12.21 -0.14 -18.11
CA TYR A 159 11.20 -1.14 -17.77
C TYR A 159 9.89 -0.89 -18.53
N LEU A 160 9.35 0.33 -18.51
CA LEU A 160 8.12 0.65 -19.24
C LEU A 160 8.28 0.47 -20.75
N GLN A 161 9.41 0.87 -21.33
CA GLN A 161 9.68 0.65 -22.76
C GLN A 161 9.62 -0.84 -23.13
N THR A 162 10.06 -1.75 -22.25
CA THR A 162 9.93 -3.21 -22.49
C THR A 162 8.51 -3.74 -22.42
N GLN A 163 7.60 -3.02 -21.75
CA GLN A 163 6.20 -3.42 -21.63
C GLN A 163 5.34 -2.90 -22.79
N LEU A 164 5.83 -1.91 -23.54
CA LEU A 164 5.10 -1.31 -24.64
C LEU A 164 5.28 -2.11 -25.93
N THR A 165 4.23 -2.14 -26.74
CA THR A 165 4.26 -2.66 -28.12
C THR A 165 4.15 -1.50 -29.11
N ALA A 166 4.12 -1.80 -30.42
CA ALA A 166 3.83 -0.78 -31.44
C ALA A 166 2.40 -0.20 -31.29
N GLU A 167 1.49 -0.94 -30.64
CA GLU A 167 0.13 -0.50 -30.35
C GLU A 167 0.00 0.00 -28.89
N PRO A 168 -0.96 0.90 -28.62
CA PRO A 168 -1.25 1.38 -27.27
C PRO A 168 -1.52 0.22 -26.30
N THR A 169 -0.69 0.12 -25.25
CA THR A 169 -0.73 -0.99 -24.30
C THR A 169 -1.39 -0.55 -22.99
N GLU A 170 -2.34 -1.33 -22.49
CA GLU A 170 -2.98 -1.10 -21.19
C GLU A 170 -2.09 -1.64 -20.07
N LEU A 171 -1.74 -0.79 -19.10
CA LEU A 171 -0.81 -1.11 -18.01
C LEU A 171 -1.42 -0.79 -16.65
N ASP A 172 -1.10 -1.62 -15.64
CA ASP A 172 -1.37 -1.29 -14.24
C ASP A 172 -0.34 -0.25 -13.75
N LEU A 173 -0.72 1.02 -13.83
CA LEU A 173 0.13 2.13 -13.41
C LEU A 173 0.42 2.11 -11.90
N LYS A 174 -0.49 1.60 -11.07
CA LYS A 174 -0.25 1.50 -9.64
C LYS A 174 0.88 0.52 -9.37
N ASP A 175 0.89 -0.64 -10.04
CA ASP A 175 2.00 -1.60 -9.91
C ASP A 175 3.33 -1.03 -10.42
N CYS A 176 3.31 -0.35 -11.57
CA CYS A 176 4.50 0.24 -12.16
C CYS A 176 5.12 1.30 -11.23
N CYS A 177 4.29 2.22 -10.70
CA CYS A 177 4.73 3.26 -9.78
C CYS A 177 5.15 2.68 -8.42
N ALA A 178 4.46 1.65 -7.94
CA ALA A 178 4.81 0.92 -6.73
C ALA A 178 6.25 0.39 -6.80
N ARG A 179 6.64 -0.27 -7.90
CA ARG A 179 8.00 -0.79 -8.10
C ARG A 179 9.05 0.31 -8.09
N MET A 180 8.78 1.42 -8.76
CA MET A 180 9.67 2.57 -8.75
C MET A 180 9.87 3.12 -7.33
N MET A 181 8.79 3.23 -6.55
CA MET A 181 8.91 3.74 -5.18
C MET A 181 9.60 2.77 -4.23
N ILE A 182 9.45 1.44 -4.43
CA ILE A 182 10.21 0.43 -3.68
C ILE A 182 11.71 0.60 -3.93
N ASP A 183 12.13 0.70 -5.20
CA ASP A 183 13.56 0.83 -5.53
C ASP A 183 14.10 2.20 -5.07
N ASN A 184 13.31 3.27 -5.16
CA ASN A 184 13.67 4.59 -4.62
C ASN A 184 13.92 4.54 -3.11
N ILE A 185 13.00 3.97 -2.32
CA ILE A 185 13.16 3.91 -0.86
C ILE A 185 14.23 2.89 -0.47
N GLY A 186 14.35 1.79 -1.22
CA GLY A 186 15.45 0.83 -1.12
C GLY A 186 16.82 1.49 -1.19
N GLY A 187 17.04 2.24 -2.27
CA GLY A 187 18.30 2.94 -2.51
C GLY A 187 18.52 4.12 -1.56
N CYS A 188 17.53 4.98 -1.36
CA CYS A 188 17.69 6.21 -0.56
C CYS A 188 17.71 5.96 0.95
N ALA A 189 16.91 5.00 1.44
CA ALA A 189 16.79 4.75 2.87
C ALA A 189 17.77 3.68 3.36
N PHE A 190 17.97 2.60 2.59
CA PHE A 190 18.75 1.44 3.03
C PHE A 190 20.08 1.29 2.28
N GLY A 191 20.25 1.98 1.15
CA GLY A 191 21.40 1.79 0.27
C GLY A 191 21.40 0.41 -0.39
N ILE A 192 20.21 -0.14 -0.66
CA ILE A 192 20.02 -1.50 -1.18
C ILE A 192 19.30 -1.44 -2.53
N GLU A 193 19.77 -2.25 -3.48
CA GLU A 193 19.09 -2.46 -4.75
C GLU A 193 17.98 -3.50 -4.58
N CYS A 194 16.72 -3.04 -4.51
CA CYS A 194 15.56 -3.92 -4.38
C CYS A 194 15.22 -4.68 -5.68
N ASN A 195 15.71 -4.20 -6.84
CA ASN A 195 15.54 -4.82 -8.16
C ASN A 195 14.06 -5.12 -8.51
N SER A 196 13.11 -4.29 -8.06
CA SER A 196 11.66 -4.58 -8.14
C SER A 196 11.11 -4.55 -9.57
N PHE A 197 11.84 -3.97 -10.52
CA PHE A 197 11.50 -4.04 -11.95
C PHE A 197 11.81 -5.42 -12.56
N ARG A 198 12.92 -6.04 -12.13
CA ARG A 198 13.37 -7.35 -12.63
C ARG A 198 12.70 -8.50 -11.89
N GLU A 199 12.43 -8.31 -10.60
CA GLU A 199 11.82 -9.30 -9.73
C GLU A 199 10.44 -8.86 -9.25
N PRO A 200 9.37 -9.17 -10.01
CA PRO A 200 8.00 -8.86 -9.63
C PRO A 200 7.56 -9.39 -8.27
N ASN A 201 8.25 -10.35 -7.66
CA ASN A 201 7.91 -10.86 -6.33
C ASN A 201 9.03 -10.60 -5.33
N SER A 202 9.75 -9.48 -5.46
CA SER A 202 10.76 -9.08 -4.49
C SER A 202 10.17 -9.11 -3.08
N ALA A 203 10.99 -9.47 -2.08
CA ALA A 203 10.55 -9.55 -0.70
C ALA A 203 9.94 -8.21 -0.22
N PHE A 204 10.52 -7.08 -0.65
CA PHE A 204 9.97 -5.74 -0.40
C PHE A 204 8.54 -5.58 -0.93
N ARG A 205 8.26 -6.00 -2.17
CA ARG A 205 6.91 -5.88 -2.75
C ARG A 205 5.90 -6.75 -1.99
N ARG A 206 6.27 -7.99 -1.67
CA ARG A 206 5.41 -8.91 -0.91
C ARG A 206 5.10 -8.36 0.48
N THR A 207 6.10 -7.82 1.16
CA THR A 207 5.94 -7.21 2.48
C THR A 207 5.02 -5.97 2.42
N GLY A 208 5.17 -5.12 1.39
CA GLY A 208 4.24 -3.99 1.16
C GLY A 208 2.78 -4.44 0.97
N GLN A 209 2.53 -5.48 0.18
CA GLN A 209 1.19 -6.05 -0.05
C GLN A 209 0.57 -6.61 1.24
N LEU A 210 1.36 -7.27 2.09
CA LEU A 210 0.89 -7.79 3.38
C LEU A 210 0.50 -6.68 4.37
N VAL A 211 1.00 -5.46 4.20
CA VAL A 211 0.60 -4.33 5.05
C VAL A 211 -0.63 -3.60 4.51
N PHE A 212 -0.69 -3.33 3.20
CA PHE A 212 -1.76 -2.49 2.63
C PHE A 212 -2.93 -3.27 2.03
N ASP A 213 -2.67 -4.39 1.36
CA ASP A 213 -3.70 -5.11 0.60
C ASP A 213 -4.30 -6.26 1.42
N SER A 214 -3.49 -6.90 2.26
CA SER A 214 -3.88 -8.06 3.08
C SER A 214 -3.48 -7.90 4.55
N PRO A 215 -3.95 -6.84 5.24
CA PRO A 215 -3.60 -6.59 6.64
C PRO A 215 -4.03 -7.73 7.56
N ARG A 216 -3.30 -7.92 8.67
CA ARG A 216 -3.54 -9.00 9.65
C ARG A 216 -4.96 -8.99 10.23
N TYR A 217 -5.55 -7.80 10.36
CA TYR A 217 -6.87 -7.59 10.93
C TYR A 217 -7.76 -6.76 10.00
N SER A 218 -9.07 -7.01 10.04
CA SER A 218 -10.05 -6.14 9.37
C SER A 218 -10.03 -4.72 9.95
N ALA A 219 -10.49 -3.73 9.19
CA ALA A 219 -10.59 -2.34 9.63
C ALA A 219 -11.36 -2.18 10.97
N LEU A 220 -12.40 -3.01 11.18
CA LEU A 220 -13.15 -3.05 12.44
C LEU A 220 -12.30 -3.56 13.60
N ALA A 221 -11.62 -4.69 13.42
CA ALA A 221 -10.75 -5.26 14.46
C ALA A 221 -9.59 -4.30 14.79
N THR A 222 -8.96 -3.69 13.78
CA THR A 222 -7.94 -2.64 13.96
C THR A 222 -8.47 -1.44 14.74
N SER A 223 -9.71 -1.01 14.45
CA SER A 223 -10.37 0.08 15.19
C SER A 223 -10.60 -0.30 16.66
N VAL A 224 -11.01 -1.54 16.94
CA VAL A 224 -11.20 -2.03 18.32
C VAL A 224 -9.86 -2.05 19.07
N LEU A 225 -8.79 -2.59 18.48
CA LEU A 225 -7.47 -2.60 19.11
C LEU A 225 -6.97 -1.18 19.40
N THR A 226 -7.22 -0.26 18.47
CA THR A 226 -6.84 1.15 18.59
C THR A 226 -7.63 1.87 19.69
N LEU A 227 -8.92 1.58 19.82
CA LEU A 227 -9.75 2.19 20.86
C LEU A 227 -9.53 1.55 22.22
N TYR A 228 -9.24 0.26 22.28
CA TYR A 228 -9.11 -0.53 23.50
C TYR A 228 -7.75 -1.26 23.56
N PRO A 229 -6.63 -0.51 23.60
CA PRO A 229 -5.28 -1.08 23.48
C PRO A 229 -4.95 -2.10 24.58
N ALA A 230 -5.52 -1.93 25.78
CA ALA A 230 -5.32 -2.85 26.89
C ALA A 230 -5.70 -4.31 26.55
N ILE A 231 -6.73 -4.51 25.72
CA ILE A 231 -7.14 -5.84 25.26
C ILE A 231 -6.04 -6.47 24.41
N GLY A 232 -5.52 -5.71 23.44
CA GLY A 232 -4.45 -6.18 22.58
C GLY A 232 -3.16 -6.47 23.36
N HIS A 233 -2.80 -5.61 24.31
CA HIS A 233 -1.62 -5.82 25.16
C HIS A 233 -1.76 -7.06 26.05
N ALA A 234 -2.92 -7.26 26.68
CA ALA A 234 -3.18 -8.43 27.52
C ALA A 234 -3.11 -9.74 26.72
N LEU A 235 -3.64 -9.73 25.48
CA LEU A 235 -3.63 -10.90 24.59
C LEU A 235 -2.34 -11.06 23.77
N GLY A 236 -1.39 -10.13 23.88
CA GLY A 236 -0.14 -10.17 23.12
C GLY A 236 -0.33 -10.07 21.60
N LEU A 237 -1.32 -9.30 21.15
CA LEU A 237 -1.64 -9.17 19.72
C LEU A 237 -0.60 -8.32 18.98
N LYS A 238 -0.25 -8.76 17.77
CA LYS A 238 0.65 -8.08 16.82
C LYS A 238 -0.16 -7.33 15.78
N MET A 239 0.28 -6.15 15.37
CA MET A 239 -0.35 -5.42 14.27
C MET A 239 0.03 -5.98 12.90
N HIS A 240 1.26 -6.45 12.76
CA HIS A 240 1.82 -6.90 11.50
C HIS A 240 1.90 -8.43 11.42
N HIS A 241 1.97 -8.95 10.20
CA HIS A 241 2.25 -10.37 9.94
C HIS A 241 3.68 -10.70 10.34
N ASP A 242 3.91 -11.92 10.81
CA ASP A 242 5.22 -12.36 11.30
C ASP A 242 6.30 -12.29 10.20
N GLU A 243 5.92 -12.64 8.97
CA GLU A 243 6.76 -12.50 7.77
C GLU A 243 7.30 -11.06 7.57
N VAL A 244 6.47 -10.05 7.85
CA VAL A 244 6.86 -8.62 7.72
C VAL A 244 7.86 -8.24 8.81
N ILE A 245 7.62 -8.71 10.03
CA ILE A 245 8.46 -8.44 11.20
C ILE A 245 9.84 -9.07 11.00
N GLU A 246 9.88 -10.33 10.62
CA GLU A 246 11.11 -11.10 10.38
C GLU A 246 11.93 -10.46 9.24
N PHE A 247 11.30 -10.17 8.11
CA PHE A 247 11.97 -9.57 6.95
C PHE A 247 12.70 -8.27 7.30
N PHE A 248 12.04 -7.32 7.97
CA PHE A 248 12.68 -6.05 8.31
C PHE A 248 13.74 -6.20 9.40
N THR A 249 13.54 -7.12 10.35
CA THR A 249 14.52 -7.41 11.39
C THR A 249 15.81 -7.98 10.80
N GLU A 250 15.70 -8.93 9.87
CA GLU A 250 16.83 -9.50 9.15
C GLU A 250 17.51 -8.47 8.25
N LEU A 251 16.73 -7.71 7.46
CA LEU A 251 17.23 -6.67 6.58
C LEU A 251 18.12 -5.66 7.31
N VAL A 252 17.62 -5.10 8.42
CA VAL A 252 18.37 -4.10 9.19
C VAL A 252 19.59 -4.71 9.85
N ARG A 253 19.45 -5.92 10.41
CA ARG A 253 20.58 -6.65 11.01
C ARG A 253 21.71 -6.89 10.00
N ASP A 254 21.38 -7.42 8.83
CA ASP A 254 22.34 -7.78 7.79
C ASP A 254 23.01 -6.53 7.20
N THR A 255 22.23 -5.47 6.99
CA THR A 255 22.77 -4.21 6.44
C THR A 255 23.74 -3.55 7.43
N ILE A 256 23.43 -3.59 8.73
CA ILE A 256 24.35 -3.09 9.77
C ILE A 256 25.61 -3.94 9.83
N ALA A 257 25.47 -5.27 9.87
CA ALA A 257 26.60 -6.20 9.92
C ALA A 257 27.52 -6.05 8.69
N MET A 258 26.95 -5.82 7.51
CA MET A 258 27.71 -5.55 6.29
C MET A 258 28.53 -4.25 6.39
N ARG A 259 27.94 -3.16 6.91
CA ARG A 259 28.61 -1.85 7.03
C ARG A 259 29.72 -1.86 8.06
N GLU A 260 29.52 -2.55 9.18
CA GLU A 260 30.55 -2.73 10.20
C GLU A 260 31.78 -3.47 9.64
N ARG A 261 31.60 -4.33 8.63
CA ARG A 261 32.70 -5.07 7.97
C ARG A 261 33.39 -4.29 6.85
N SER A 262 32.66 -3.48 6.08
CA SER A 262 33.17 -2.87 4.85
C SER A 262 33.67 -1.42 4.98
N ALA A 263 33.51 -0.79 6.15
CA ALA A 263 33.82 0.63 6.41
C ALA A 263 33.25 1.63 5.37
N THR A 264 32.25 1.20 4.59
CA THR A 264 31.69 2.00 3.49
C THR A 264 30.65 2.97 4.03
N LYS A 265 30.97 4.26 4.05
CA LYS A 265 30.02 5.32 4.42
C LYS A 265 29.15 5.69 3.21
N ARG A 266 27.84 5.56 3.34
CA ARG A 266 26.85 6.04 2.34
C ARG A 266 26.02 7.18 2.94
N ASN A 267 25.66 8.15 2.12
CA ASN A 267 24.78 9.26 2.54
C ASN A 267 23.30 8.85 2.50
N ASP A 268 22.93 7.79 3.23
CA ASP A 268 21.56 7.27 3.31
C ASP A 268 20.96 7.36 4.73
N LEU A 269 19.67 7.08 4.84
CA LEU A 269 18.92 7.18 6.10
C LEU A 269 19.45 6.20 7.15
N LEU A 270 19.83 4.98 6.76
CA LEU A 270 20.37 3.99 7.67
C LEU A 270 21.72 4.42 8.26
N GLU A 271 22.56 5.11 7.48
CA GLU A 271 23.83 5.65 8.00
C GLU A 271 23.58 6.68 9.10
N ILE A 272 22.63 7.59 8.88
CA ILE A 272 22.26 8.59 9.88
C ILE A 272 21.69 7.90 11.13
N MET A 273 20.86 6.88 10.94
CA MET A 273 20.33 6.10 12.06
C MET A 273 21.43 5.33 12.81
N LEU A 274 22.52 4.92 12.14
CA LEU A 274 23.70 4.30 12.75
C LEU A 274 24.59 5.31 13.48
N GLU A 275 24.81 6.50 12.92
CA GLU A 275 25.49 7.61 13.61
C GLU A 275 24.76 8.00 14.90
N LEU A 276 23.42 7.97 14.86
CA LEU A 276 22.59 8.18 16.05
C LEU A 276 22.69 7.04 17.07
N LYS A 277 22.98 5.80 16.64
CA LYS A 277 23.20 4.64 17.52
C LYS A 277 24.52 4.76 18.30
N SER A 278 25.58 5.30 17.68
CA SER A 278 26.93 5.36 18.26
C SER A 278 27.17 6.53 19.23
N ALA A 279 26.26 7.50 19.30
CA ALA A 279 26.55 8.80 19.91
C ALA A 279 26.36 8.94 21.43
N THR A 280 25.83 7.95 22.19
CA THR A 280 25.76 7.86 23.70
C THR A 280 24.65 6.88 24.15
N GLU A 281 24.42 6.69 25.47
CA GLU A 281 23.21 6.08 26.09
C GLU A 281 21.85 6.59 25.54
N ALA A 282 21.87 7.63 24.69
CA ALA A 282 20.73 8.21 23.98
C ALA A 282 20.54 7.66 22.55
N GLY A 283 21.25 6.62 22.11
CA GLY A 283 21.12 6.05 20.76
C GLY A 283 19.82 5.26 20.51
N LEU A 284 19.51 4.95 19.24
CA LEU A 284 18.38 4.08 18.89
C LEU A 284 18.74 2.60 19.09
N THR A 285 17.87 1.82 19.71
CA THR A 285 18.06 0.37 19.83
C THR A 285 17.88 -0.33 18.47
N MET A 286 18.32 -1.60 18.34
CA MET A 286 18.11 -2.36 17.11
C MET A 286 16.62 -2.46 16.73
N ASP A 287 15.75 -2.65 17.71
CA ASP A 287 14.30 -2.69 17.51
C ASP A 287 13.75 -1.32 17.05
N GLU A 288 14.26 -0.23 17.63
CA GLU A 288 13.85 1.12 17.21
C GLU A 288 14.32 1.45 15.81
N LEU A 289 15.55 1.05 15.44
CA LEU A 289 16.09 1.16 14.08
C LEU A 289 15.23 0.37 13.08
N THR A 290 14.90 -0.88 13.43
CA THR A 290 14.06 -1.75 12.61
C THR A 290 12.66 -1.15 12.43
N ALA A 291 12.08 -0.60 13.50
CA ALA A 291 10.79 0.06 13.43
C ALA A 291 10.84 1.32 12.53
N GLN A 292 11.87 2.14 12.64
CA GLN A 292 11.99 3.32 11.78
C GLN A 292 12.21 2.92 10.32
N ALA A 293 13.07 1.94 10.05
CA ALA A 293 13.28 1.39 8.72
C ALA A 293 11.96 0.93 8.08
N PHE A 294 11.19 0.09 8.79
CA PHE A 294 9.86 -0.32 8.37
C PHE A 294 8.93 0.88 8.10
N GLY A 295 8.90 1.85 9.02
CA GLY A 295 8.06 3.04 8.89
C GLY A 295 8.40 3.91 7.67
N PHE A 296 9.68 4.08 7.36
CA PHE A 296 10.14 4.84 6.18
C PHE A 296 9.87 4.10 4.87
N PHE A 297 10.06 2.77 4.85
CA PHE A 297 9.64 1.95 3.73
C PHE A 297 8.14 2.14 3.44
N LEU A 298 7.30 1.98 4.46
CA LEU A 298 5.85 2.11 4.36
C LEU A 298 5.42 3.47 3.80
N ALA A 299 5.99 4.55 4.37
CA ALA A 299 5.66 5.91 4.00
C ALA A 299 6.12 6.27 2.57
N GLY A 300 7.35 5.91 2.19
CA GLY A 300 7.94 6.26 0.90
C GLY A 300 7.37 5.46 -0.27
N TYR A 301 7.02 4.19 -0.04
CA TYR A 301 6.49 3.30 -1.06
C TYR A 301 5.06 3.67 -1.49
N GLU A 302 4.11 3.67 -0.56
CA GLU A 302 2.70 3.61 -0.91
C GLU A 302 2.11 4.99 -1.22
N THR A 303 2.50 6.01 -0.46
CA THR A 303 1.93 7.37 -0.61
C THR A 303 2.34 8.01 -1.92
N SER A 304 3.63 7.98 -2.24
CA SER A 304 4.19 8.53 -3.49
C SER A 304 3.70 7.78 -4.72
N SER A 305 3.63 6.44 -4.68
CA SER A 305 3.16 5.65 -5.83
C SER A 305 1.67 5.91 -6.11
N SER A 306 0.85 6.02 -5.07
CA SER A 306 -0.57 6.42 -5.21
C SER A 306 -0.72 7.83 -5.75
N ASN A 307 0.07 8.80 -5.26
CA ASN A 307 0.03 10.17 -5.75
C ASN A 307 0.38 10.27 -7.25
N ILE A 308 1.47 9.61 -7.68
CA ILE A 308 1.84 9.57 -9.11
C ILE A 308 0.72 8.92 -9.93
N THR A 309 0.16 7.80 -9.45
CA THR A 309 -0.91 7.08 -10.15
C THR A 309 -2.16 7.94 -10.32
N PHE A 310 -2.61 8.62 -9.26
CA PHE A 310 -3.78 9.50 -9.33
C PHE A 310 -3.53 10.73 -10.21
N CYS A 311 -2.34 11.31 -10.18
CA CYS A 311 -1.97 12.42 -11.05
C CYS A 311 -2.05 11.99 -12.52
N LEU A 312 -1.47 10.83 -12.87
CA LEU A 312 -1.54 10.29 -14.23
C LEU A 312 -2.98 9.98 -14.66
N TYR A 313 -3.82 9.47 -13.75
CA TYR A 313 -5.24 9.23 -14.01
C TYR A 313 -5.95 10.54 -14.38
N GLU A 314 -5.75 11.61 -13.62
CA GLU A 314 -6.33 12.91 -13.90
C GLU A 314 -5.79 13.53 -15.20
N LEU A 315 -4.48 13.45 -15.43
CA LEU A 315 -3.87 13.94 -16.67
C LEU A 315 -4.35 13.15 -17.90
N ALA A 316 -4.60 11.84 -17.76
CA ALA A 316 -5.17 11.03 -18.84
C ALA A 316 -6.61 11.45 -19.18
N LEU A 317 -7.38 11.92 -18.20
CA LEU A 317 -8.74 12.45 -18.40
C LEU A 317 -8.76 13.92 -18.87
N ASN A 318 -7.67 14.66 -18.67
CA ASN A 318 -7.55 16.09 -18.95
C ASN A 318 -6.34 16.36 -19.86
N GLU A 319 -6.51 16.11 -21.16
CA GLU A 319 -5.43 16.19 -22.16
C GLU A 319 -4.72 17.55 -22.18
N GLU A 320 -5.45 18.67 -22.07
CA GLU A 320 -4.85 20.00 -22.00
C GLU A 320 -3.88 20.15 -20.81
N CYS A 321 -4.28 19.65 -19.64
CA CYS A 321 -3.41 19.65 -18.45
C CYS A 321 -2.19 18.75 -18.66
N GLN A 322 -2.35 17.61 -19.34
CA GLN A 322 -1.24 16.71 -19.68
C GLN A 322 -0.22 17.38 -20.59
N GLU A 323 -0.68 18.09 -21.63
CA GLU A 323 0.21 18.80 -22.55
C GLU A 323 0.94 19.95 -21.85
N ARG A 324 0.25 20.73 -21.01
CA ARG A 324 0.88 21.79 -20.21
C ARG A 324 1.93 21.23 -19.24
N ALA A 325 1.64 20.12 -18.56
CA ALA A 325 2.58 19.44 -17.68
C ALA A 325 3.77 18.87 -18.44
N ARG A 326 3.54 18.25 -19.60
CA ARG A 326 4.60 17.74 -20.47
C ARG A 326 5.48 18.87 -21.01
N ALA A 327 4.91 19.98 -21.46
CA ALA A 327 5.65 21.15 -21.92
C ALA A 327 6.53 21.74 -20.81
N CYS A 328 5.97 21.89 -19.60
CA CYS A 328 6.71 22.32 -18.42
C CYS A 328 7.91 21.42 -18.11
N VAL A 329 7.73 20.10 -18.18
CA VAL A 329 8.81 19.12 -17.97
C VAL A 329 9.87 19.25 -19.05
N LEU A 330 9.49 19.24 -20.33
CA LEU A 330 10.43 19.29 -21.45
C LEU A 330 11.25 20.59 -21.46
N GLU A 331 10.64 21.72 -21.13
CA GLU A 331 11.34 23.00 -21.07
C GLU A 331 12.36 23.04 -19.93
N ALA A 332 11.99 22.57 -18.74
CA ALA A 332 12.93 22.47 -17.62
C ALA A 332 14.11 21.54 -17.96
N LEU A 333 13.85 20.36 -18.56
CA LEU A 333 14.92 19.45 -18.98
C LEU A 333 15.84 20.09 -20.04
N ARG A 334 15.29 20.84 -20.99
CA ARG A 334 16.06 21.56 -22.02
C ARG A 334 16.94 22.66 -21.40
N LYS A 335 16.38 23.47 -20.51
CA LYS A 335 17.07 24.58 -19.83
C LYS A 335 18.27 24.11 -18.99
N HIS A 336 18.16 22.95 -18.36
CA HIS A 336 19.18 22.42 -17.45
C HIS A 336 20.04 21.29 -18.03
N GLY A 337 19.87 20.96 -19.31
CA GLY A 337 20.67 19.93 -20.01
C GLY A 337 20.37 18.49 -19.61
N GLY A 338 19.17 18.22 -19.06
CA GLY A 338 18.74 16.89 -18.62
C GLY A 338 18.02 16.92 -17.28
N MET A 339 17.86 15.74 -16.67
CA MET A 339 17.18 15.59 -15.37
C MET A 339 18.18 15.84 -14.22
N THR A 340 18.35 17.11 -13.86
CA THR A 340 19.15 17.54 -12.70
C THR A 340 18.26 17.87 -11.50
N TYR A 341 18.86 18.07 -10.32
CA TYR A 341 18.12 18.48 -9.13
C TYR A 341 17.44 19.85 -9.34
N GLU A 342 18.14 20.75 -10.02
CA GLU A 342 17.67 22.09 -10.38
C GLU A 342 16.56 22.01 -11.43
N ALA A 343 16.65 21.12 -12.42
CA ALA A 343 15.59 20.91 -13.40
C ALA A 343 14.28 20.50 -12.75
N ILE A 344 14.34 19.57 -11.78
CA ILE A 344 13.16 19.11 -11.04
C ILE A 344 12.55 20.23 -10.19
N ALA A 345 13.36 21.12 -9.62
CA ALA A 345 12.88 22.25 -8.84
C ALA A 345 12.20 23.34 -9.70
N ASP A 346 12.52 23.42 -10.99
CA ASP A 346 12.02 24.42 -11.95
C ASP A 346 10.68 24.03 -12.60
N MET A 347 10.10 22.87 -12.25
CA MET A 347 8.87 22.33 -12.84
C MET A 347 7.60 22.84 -12.14
N GLU A 348 7.38 24.16 -12.13
CA GLU A 348 6.30 24.79 -11.35
C GLU A 348 4.89 24.28 -11.68
N TYR A 349 4.57 24.05 -12.96
CA TYR A 349 3.24 23.55 -13.33
C TYR A 349 3.06 22.08 -12.94
N LEU A 350 4.14 21.29 -12.92
CA LEU A 350 4.08 19.93 -12.41
C LEU A 350 3.77 19.90 -10.91
N ASP A 351 4.28 20.87 -10.15
CA ASP A 351 3.94 21.03 -8.72
C ASP A 351 2.48 21.36 -8.49
N ARG A 352 1.91 22.20 -9.36
CA ARG A 352 0.48 22.48 -9.35
C ARG A 352 -0.34 21.22 -9.59
N CYS A 353 0.04 20.39 -10.56
CA CYS A 353 -0.60 19.09 -10.81
C CYS A 353 -0.49 18.14 -9.61
N ILE A 354 0.69 18.07 -8.97
CA ILE A 354 0.91 17.25 -7.77
C ILE A 354 0.02 17.73 -6.62
N ASN A 355 -0.04 19.04 -6.36
CA ASN A 355 -0.84 19.57 -5.26
C ASN A 355 -2.34 19.44 -5.52
N GLU A 356 -2.81 19.64 -6.75
CA GLU A 356 -4.22 19.40 -7.12
C GLU A 356 -4.58 17.92 -7.01
N THR A 357 -3.65 17.03 -7.36
CA THR A 357 -3.80 15.59 -7.10
C THR A 357 -3.91 15.31 -5.61
N LEU A 358 -3.03 15.88 -4.78
CA LEU A 358 -3.08 15.70 -3.32
C LEU A 358 -4.34 16.33 -2.70
N ARG A 359 -4.92 17.36 -3.32
CA ARG A 359 -6.19 17.94 -2.90
C ARG A 359 -7.33 16.94 -3.12
N LYS A 360 -7.44 16.39 -4.33
CA LYS A 360 -8.45 15.38 -4.66
C LYS A 360 -8.16 14.04 -3.98
N TYR A 361 -6.92 13.64 -3.80
CA TYR A 361 -6.56 12.31 -3.34
C TYR A 361 -5.60 12.34 -2.16
N PRO A 362 -5.98 12.97 -1.02
CA PRO A 362 -5.11 13.01 0.15
C PRO A 362 -4.86 11.59 0.65
N PRO A 363 -3.58 11.17 0.81
CA PRO A 363 -3.27 9.82 1.26
C PRO A 363 -3.93 9.47 2.60
N LEU A 364 -4.03 10.44 3.51
CA LEU A 364 -4.77 10.31 4.77
C LEU A 364 -6.05 11.15 4.70
N PRO A 365 -7.22 10.56 4.42
CA PRO A 365 -8.46 11.31 4.25
C PRO A 365 -9.00 11.90 5.57
N VAL A 366 -8.56 11.35 6.72
CA VAL A 366 -8.88 11.83 8.06
C VAL A 366 -7.60 11.89 8.88
N LEU A 367 -7.29 13.05 9.47
CA LEU A 367 -6.21 13.15 10.46
C LEU A 367 -6.76 12.87 11.85
N HIS A 368 -6.01 12.09 12.62
CA HIS A 368 -6.35 11.73 13.99
C HIS A 368 -5.43 12.47 14.98
N ARG A 369 -6.02 12.96 16.06
CA ARG A 369 -5.31 13.46 17.24
C ARG A 369 -5.91 12.83 18.50
N LEU A 370 -5.10 12.61 19.51
CA LEU A 370 -5.51 12.05 20.79
C LEU A 370 -5.08 13.02 21.90
N SER A 371 -6.03 13.42 22.75
CA SER A 371 -5.69 14.26 23.90
C SER A 371 -4.81 13.49 24.88
N CYS A 372 -3.68 14.07 25.30
CA CYS A 372 -2.81 13.49 26.33
C CYS A 372 -3.25 13.90 27.75
N LYS A 373 -3.98 15.02 27.87
CA LYS A 373 -4.49 15.60 29.12
C LYS A 373 -5.88 16.21 28.89
N PRO A 374 -6.64 16.54 29.94
CA PRO A 374 -7.94 17.19 29.78
C PRO A 374 -7.83 18.48 28.96
N TYR A 375 -8.80 18.73 28.08
CA TYR A 375 -8.77 19.86 27.15
C TYR A 375 -10.12 20.58 27.14
N ARG A 376 -10.13 21.89 27.39
CA ARG A 376 -11.34 22.70 27.26
C ARG A 376 -11.58 23.02 25.80
N LEU A 377 -12.73 22.61 25.26
CA LEU A 377 -13.12 22.93 23.90
C LEU A 377 -13.35 24.45 23.75
N PRO A 378 -12.62 25.13 22.85
CA PRO A 378 -12.77 26.57 22.65
C PRO A 378 -14.20 26.96 22.30
N GLY A 379 -14.72 27.98 22.99
CA GLY A 379 -16.11 28.44 22.82
C GLY A 379 -17.15 27.66 23.63
N THR A 380 -16.73 26.74 24.51
CA THR A 380 -17.64 26.01 25.40
C THR A 380 -17.06 25.82 26.81
N ASP A 381 -17.91 25.36 27.73
CA ASP A 381 -17.50 24.92 29.07
C ASP A 381 -17.18 23.42 29.14
N VAL A 382 -17.19 22.73 27.99
CA VAL A 382 -16.95 21.29 27.94
C VAL A 382 -15.46 21.00 28.02
N ILE A 383 -15.08 20.24 29.04
CA ILE A 383 -13.74 19.68 29.22
C ILE A 383 -13.74 18.25 28.69
N LEU A 384 -12.97 18.03 27.63
CA LEU A 384 -12.70 16.70 27.10
C LEU A 384 -11.78 15.95 28.07
N PRO A 385 -12.13 14.71 28.45
CA PRO A 385 -11.20 13.85 29.16
C PRO A 385 -9.93 13.62 28.35
N ALA A 386 -8.85 13.27 29.04
CA ALA A 386 -7.68 12.71 28.38
C ALA A 386 -8.08 11.45 27.56
N LYS A 387 -7.30 11.16 26.52
CA LYS A 387 -7.53 10.05 25.58
C LYS A 387 -8.84 10.19 24.76
N THR A 388 -9.33 11.42 24.58
CA THR A 388 -10.41 11.73 23.63
C THR A 388 -9.83 11.87 22.23
N LYS A 389 -10.45 11.20 21.24
CA LYS A 389 -10.03 11.29 19.83
C LYS A 389 -10.63 12.52 19.16
N LEU A 390 -9.79 13.26 18.45
CA LEU A 390 -10.16 14.33 17.52
C LEU A 390 -9.90 13.85 16.08
N LEU A 391 -10.82 14.17 15.20
CA LEU A 391 -10.84 13.82 13.78
C LEU A 391 -10.90 15.10 12.95
N ILE A 392 -10.04 15.22 11.94
CA ILE A 392 -10.06 16.33 10.99
C ILE A 392 -10.36 15.75 9.61
N PRO A 393 -11.50 16.07 8.99
CA PRO A 393 -11.95 15.44 7.75
C PRO A 393 -11.28 16.09 6.52
N VAL A 394 -9.98 15.82 6.34
CA VAL A 394 -9.16 16.43 5.27
C VAL A 394 -9.77 16.25 3.88
N TYR A 395 -10.19 15.04 3.54
CA TYR A 395 -10.78 14.77 2.22
C TYR A 395 -12.05 15.59 1.96
N ALA A 396 -12.86 15.83 3.00
CA ALA A 396 -14.09 16.60 2.91
C ALA A 396 -13.79 18.10 2.80
N ILE A 397 -12.88 18.63 3.63
CA ILE A 397 -12.46 20.05 3.60
C ILE A 397 -11.85 20.41 2.24
N GLN A 398 -10.98 19.53 1.70
CA GLN A 398 -10.34 19.72 0.39
C GLN A 398 -11.29 19.59 -0.80
N ARG A 399 -12.56 19.24 -0.56
CA ARG A 399 -13.65 19.18 -1.54
C ARG A 399 -14.82 20.11 -1.21
N ASP A 400 -14.64 20.98 -0.24
CA ASP A 400 -15.68 21.90 0.13
C ASP A 400 -15.75 23.04 -0.89
N GLU A 401 -16.90 23.21 -1.54
CA GLU A 401 -17.15 24.24 -2.54
C GLU A 401 -16.92 25.66 -2.00
N ARG A 402 -17.04 25.86 -0.67
CA ARG A 402 -16.72 27.14 -0.01
C ARG A 402 -15.26 27.53 -0.15
N TYR A 403 -14.36 26.56 -0.30
CA TYR A 403 -12.91 26.77 -0.38
C TYR A 403 -12.33 26.40 -1.75
N TYR A 404 -13.00 25.49 -2.47
CA TYR A 404 -12.59 24.99 -3.79
C TYR A 404 -13.83 24.95 -4.70
N PRO A 405 -14.16 26.03 -5.43
CA PRO A 405 -15.28 26.07 -6.37
C PRO A 405 -15.14 24.97 -7.43
N ASP A 406 -16.18 24.23 -7.82
CA ASP A 406 -16.08 23.05 -8.69
C ASP A 406 -15.04 22.01 -8.22
N PRO A 407 -15.17 21.48 -6.98
CA PRO A 407 -14.13 20.70 -6.32
C PRO A 407 -13.88 19.34 -6.99
N GLU A 408 -14.78 18.88 -7.84
CA GLU A 408 -14.61 17.66 -8.63
C GLU A 408 -13.86 17.88 -9.94
N ARG A 409 -13.73 19.11 -10.44
CA ARG A 409 -12.86 19.42 -11.58
C ARG A 409 -11.39 19.35 -11.17
N PHE A 410 -10.56 18.66 -11.96
CA PHE A 410 -9.11 18.72 -11.81
C PHE A 410 -8.59 20.01 -12.42
N ASP A 411 -8.09 20.92 -11.57
CA ASP A 411 -7.64 22.24 -11.98
C ASP A 411 -6.33 22.61 -11.26
N PRO A 412 -5.18 22.38 -11.90
CA PRO A 412 -3.86 22.73 -11.34
C PRO A 412 -3.70 24.22 -11.04
N ASP A 413 -4.37 25.12 -11.77
CA ASP A 413 -4.19 26.57 -11.60
C ASP A 413 -4.74 27.07 -10.26
N ARG A 414 -5.56 26.28 -9.56
CA ARG A 414 -5.88 26.49 -8.15
C ARG A 414 -4.65 26.58 -7.27
N PHE A 415 -3.52 25.98 -7.64
CA PHE A 415 -2.29 26.00 -6.87
C PHE A 415 -1.28 27.05 -7.37
N ALA A 416 -1.72 28.01 -8.19
CA ALA A 416 -0.96 29.22 -8.42
C ALA A 416 -0.75 29.99 -7.09
N PRO A 417 0.41 30.62 -6.87
CA PRO A 417 0.75 31.29 -5.61
C PRO A 417 -0.32 32.27 -5.11
N GLU A 418 -0.89 33.06 -6.03
CA GLU A 418 -1.95 34.04 -5.77
C GLU A 418 -3.27 33.40 -5.31
N GLU A 419 -3.63 32.23 -5.84
CA GLU A 419 -4.85 31.49 -5.44
C GLU A 419 -4.66 30.76 -4.11
N VAL A 420 -3.43 30.29 -3.82
CA VAL A 420 -3.06 29.76 -2.50
C VAL A 420 -3.15 30.84 -1.43
N ALA A 421 -2.63 32.04 -1.70
CA ALA A 421 -2.63 33.15 -0.75
C ALA A 421 -4.05 33.61 -0.33
N LYS A 422 -5.06 33.44 -1.19
CA LYS A 422 -6.46 33.79 -0.90
C LYS A 422 -7.16 32.83 0.07
N ARG A 423 -6.64 31.61 0.26
CA ARG A 423 -7.30 30.57 1.05
C ARG A 423 -6.70 30.46 2.44
N HIS A 424 -7.53 30.05 3.39
CA HIS A 424 -7.05 29.74 4.73
C HIS A 424 -6.13 28.52 4.67
N PHE A 425 -4.94 28.59 5.28
CA PHE A 425 -3.92 27.55 5.15
C PHE A 425 -4.40 26.13 5.55
N SER A 426 -5.34 26.00 6.49
CA SER A 426 -5.93 24.71 6.88
C SER A 426 -6.92 24.10 5.87
N THR A 427 -7.12 24.72 4.70
CA THR A 427 -7.91 24.09 3.62
C THR A 427 -7.14 23.00 2.88
N PHE A 428 -5.79 23.00 2.95
CA PHE A 428 -4.93 22.00 2.35
C PHE A 428 -4.04 21.34 3.41
N LEU A 429 -4.32 20.06 3.73
CA LEU A 429 -3.72 19.33 4.85
C LEU A 429 -3.23 17.94 4.45
N SER A 430 -2.93 17.70 3.17
CA SER A 430 -2.48 16.38 2.67
C SER A 430 -1.18 15.89 3.30
N PHE A 431 -0.33 16.78 3.81
CA PHE A 431 0.87 16.44 4.60
C PHE A 431 0.69 16.63 6.12
N GLY A 432 -0.51 17.02 6.57
CA GLY A 432 -0.76 17.53 7.91
C GLY A 432 -0.12 18.91 8.12
N GLU A 433 -0.02 19.31 9.39
CA GLU A 433 0.58 20.59 9.77
C GLU A 433 1.08 20.52 11.23
N GLY A 434 1.90 21.49 11.63
CA GLY A 434 2.45 21.65 12.97
C GLY A 434 3.58 20.67 13.27
N PRO A 435 3.94 20.44 14.55
CA PRO A 435 5.07 19.58 14.91
C PRO A 435 4.95 18.11 14.44
N ARG A 436 3.74 17.65 14.11
CA ARG A 436 3.44 16.33 13.54
C ARG A 436 3.30 16.32 12.01
N ILE A 437 3.66 17.41 11.32
CA ILE A 437 3.70 17.46 9.84
C ILE A 437 4.57 16.32 9.29
N CYS A 438 4.22 15.82 8.10
CA CYS A 438 4.97 14.78 7.41
C CYS A 438 6.47 15.11 7.38
N ILE A 439 7.31 14.22 7.94
CA ILE A 439 8.76 14.42 7.94
C ILE A 439 9.36 14.30 6.54
N GLY A 440 8.74 13.46 5.71
CA GLY A 440 9.21 13.14 4.36
C GLY A 440 8.59 13.99 3.27
N GLN A 441 7.95 15.12 3.59
CA GLN A 441 7.26 15.97 2.59
C GLN A 441 8.19 16.33 1.43
N GLY A 442 9.39 16.85 1.71
CA GLY A 442 10.36 17.23 0.67
C GLY A 442 10.77 16.04 -0.22
N LEU A 443 11.06 14.89 0.39
CA LEU A 443 11.44 13.68 -0.34
C LEU A 443 10.28 13.14 -1.20
N GLY A 444 9.07 13.09 -0.65
CA GLY A 444 7.88 12.59 -1.35
C GLY A 444 7.51 13.45 -2.56
N VAL A 445 7.61 14.78 -2.43
CA VAL A 445 7.42 15.70 -3.54
C VAL A 445 8.53 15.50 -4.59
N MET A 446 9.81 15.44 -4.17
CA MET A 446 10.93 15.22 -5.10
C MET A 446 10.79 13.90 -5.89
N GLN A 447 10.48 12.79 -5.22
CA GLN A 447 10.27 11.49 -5.88
C GLN A 447 9.06 11.51 -6.82
N SER A 448 7.97 12.19 -6.43
CA SER A 448 6.79 12.37 -7.30
C SER A 448 7.13 13.16 -8.56
N ARG A 449 7.89 14.25 -8.44
CA ARG A 449 8.36 15.04 -9.59
C ARG A 449 9.25 14.20 -10.51
N VAL A 450 10.24 13.50 -9.97
CA VAL A 450 11.14 12.64 -10.76
C VAL A 450 10.34 11.57 -11.51
N GLY A 451 9.41 10.89 -10.84
CA GLY A 451 8.54 9.89 -11.45
C GLY A 451 7.67 10.46 -12.57
N LEU A 452 6.92 11.54 -12.28
CA LEU A 452 6.05 12.18 -13.27
C LEU A 452 6.82 12.79 -14.43
N ALA A 453 7.96 13.46 -14.19
CA ALA A 453 8.80 14.02 -15.23
C ALA A 453 9.34 12.92 -16.15
N THR A 454 9.78 11.80 -15.59
CA THR A 454 10.21 10.63 -16.37
C THR A 454 9.09 10.12 -17.26
N LEU A 455 7.89 10.00 -16.71
CA LEU A 455 6.74 9.50 -17.44
C LEU A 455 6.26 10.47 -18.52
N LEU A 456 6.06 11.74 -18.18
CA LEU A 456 5.54 12.77 -19.08
C LEU A 456 6.55 13.22 -20.13
N ALA A 457 7.87 13.04 -19.93
CA ALA A 457 8.85 13.29 -20.98
C ALA A 457 8.84 12.20 -22.06
N ASN A 458 8.49 10.95 -21.70
CA ASN A 458 8.69 9.79 -22.56
C ASN A 458 7.38 9.19 -23.10
N PHE A 459 6.26 9.40 -22.42
CA PHE A 459 4.99 8.73 -22.73
C PHE A 459 3.80 9.69 -22.72
N ARG A 460 2.71 9.25 -23.35
CA ARG A 460 1.39 9.91 -23.32
C ARG A 460 0.40 8.91 -22.74
N PHE A 461 -0.50 9.39 -21.89
CA PHE A 461 -1.46 8.58 -21.14
C PHE A 461 -2.88 8.89 -21.58
N ARG A 462 -3.69 7.85 -21.72
CA ARG A 462 -5.11 7.93 -22.03
C ARG A 462 -5.87 6.83 -21.28
N PRO A 463 -7.16 7.00 -20.96
CA PRO A 463 -7.95 5.96 -20.34
C PRO A 463 -8.04 4.73 -21.26
N GLY A 464 -7.82 3.55 -20.69
CA GLY A 464 -8.02 2.26 -21.36
C GLY A 464 -9.45 1.74 -21.17
N PRO A 465 -9.84 0.67 -21.88
CA PRO A 465 -11.18 0.08 -21.77
C PRO A 465 -11.56 -0.39 -20.35
N THR A 466 -10.57 -0.71 -19.51
CA THR A 466 -10.80 -1.17 -18.13
C THR A 466 -10.63 -0.07 -17.07
N THR A 467 -10.33 1.17 -17.49
CA THR A 467 -10.12 2.28 -16.57
C THR A 467 -11.44 2.69 -15.91
N PRO A 468 -11.57 2.61 -14.57
CA PRO A 468 -12.79 3.01 -13.89
C PRO A 468 -12.95 4.53 -13.93
N ILE A 469 -14.10 5.00 -14.41
CA ILE A 469 -14.48 6.41 -14.43
C ILE A 469 -15.94 6.49 -13.93
N PRO A 470 -16.20 7.03 -12.72
CA PRO A 470 -15.24 7.55 -11.73
C PRO A 470 -14.44 6.44 -11.02
N LEU A 471 -13.36 6.83 -10.33
CA LEU A 471 -12.59 5.93 -9.47
C LEU A 471 -13.45 5.33 -8.35
N VAL A 472 -13.16 4.07 -7.99
CA VAL A 472 -13.77 3.39 -6.84
C VAL A 472 -12.71 3.30 -5.76
N TYR A 473 -13.02 3.53 -4.47
CA TYR A 473 -11.99 3.53 -3.40
C TYR A 473 -11.97 2.26 -2.56
N ALA A 474 -10.77 1.88 -2.09
CA ALA A 474 -10.57 0.71 -1.24
C ALA A 474 -11.26 0.90 0.12
N LYS A 475 -11.98 -0.12 0.56
CA LYS A 475 -12.84 -0.04 1.77
C LYS A 475 -12.08 -0.29 3.06
N ASN A 476 -11.01 -1.09 3.00
CA ASN A 476 -10.25 -1.55 4.16
C ASN A 476 -8.82 -0.97 4.23
N ALA A 477 -8.51 0.05 3.43
CA ALA A 477 -7.19 0.67 3.40
C ALA A 477 -7.09 1.81 4.42
N LEU A 478 -5.94 1.91 5.08
CA LEU A 478 -5.60 3.06 5.94
C LEU A 478 -5.41 4.33 5.10
N THR A 479 -4.86 4.17 3.90
CA THR A 479 -4.64 5.25 2.93
C THR A 479 -5.73 5.26 1.87
N LEU A 480 -5.98 6.42 1.27
CA LEU A 480 -6.87 6.51 0.11
C LEU A 480 -6.22 5.80 -1.09
N GLN A 481 -6.83 4.68 -1.50
CA GLN A 481 -6.37 3.84 -2.60
C GLN A 481 -7.52 3.54 -3.54
N ASN A 482 -7.20 3.30 -4.82
CA ASN A 482 -8.18 2.81 -5.78
C ASN A 482 -8.57 1.35 -5.45
N ASN A 483 -9.87 1.07 -5.37
CA ASN A 483 -10.48 -0.26 -5.46
C ASN A 483 -10.63 -0.65 -6.94
N GLY A 484 -9.58 -0.40 -7.72
CA GLY A 484 -9.31 -1.20 -8.89
C GLY A 484 -9.15 -2.64 -8.42
N PRO A 485 -9.29 -3.63 -9.31
CA PRO A 485 -8.94 -4.96 -8.89
C PRO A 485 -7.51 -4.85 -8.36
N VAL A 486 -7.36 -5.07 -7.06
CA VAL A 486 -6.28 -5.90 -6.56
C VAL A 486 -6.50 -7.23 -7.28
N GLN A 487 -6.19 -7.26 -8.58
CA GLN A 487 -5.32 -8.29 -9.06
C GLN A 487 -4.04 -8.06 -8.25
N THR A 488 -4.08 -8.51 -6.98
CA THR A 488 -3.12 -9.53 -6.60
C THR A 488 -2.98 -10.32 -7.88
N LEU A 489 -1.83 -10.17 -8.53
CA LEU A 489 -1.34 -11.21 -9.39
C LEU A 489 -1.55 -12.45 -8.56
N ARG A 490 -2.68 -13.12 -8.78
CA ARG A 490 -2.82 -14.52 -8.49
C ARG A 490 -1.77 -15.09 -9.41
N LYS A 491 -0.60 -15.21 -8.82
CA LYS A 491 0.53 -15.98 -9.25
C LYS A 491 0.04 -17.43 -9.23
N TYR A 492 -0.69 -17.82 -10.27
CA TYR A 492 -0.93 -19.22 -10.62
C TYR A 492 -0.77 -19.29 -12.15
N PRO A 493 -0.04 -20.29 -12.67
CA PRO A 493 -0.11 -21.70 -12.26
C PRO A 493 1.24 -22.28 -11.80
N PRO A 494 1.24 -23.34 -10.96
CA PRO A 494 1.47 -24.71 -11.48
C PRO A 494 0.84 -25.79 -10.57
N LEU A 495 -0.47 -25.96 -10.65
CA LEU A 495 -1.15 -27.03 -9.91
C LEU A 495 -1.23 -28.30 -10.78
N PRO A 496 -1.13 -29.52 -10.21
CA PRO A 496 -1.42 -30.77 -10.93
C PRO A 496 -2.88 -30.87 -11.40
N VAL A 497 -3.74 -29.94 -10.95
CA VAL A 497 -5.17 -29.86 -11.25
C VAL A 497 -5.57 -28.42 -11.54
N LEU A 498 -6.30 -28.16 -12.63
CA LEU A 498 -6.97 -26.86 -12.84
C LEU A 498 -8.35 -26.89 -12.20
N HIS A 499 -8.63 -25.88 -11.38
CA HIS A 499 -9.95 -25.67 -10.79
C HIS A 499 -10.77 -24.72 -11.66
N ARG A 500 -12.02 -25.10 -11.94
CA ARG A 500 -13.05 -24.23 -12.54
C ARG A 500 -14.28 -24.24 -11.65
N LEU A 501 -15.02 -23.14 -11.61
CA LEU A 501 -16.26 -23.02 -10.84
C LEU A 501 -17.37 -22.67 -11.81
N SER A 502 -18.46 -23.43 -11.83
CA SER A 502 -19.63 -23.07 -12.63
C SER A 502 -20.29 -21.83 -12.04
N CYS A 503 -20.45 -20.78 -12.84
CA CYS A 503 -21.13 -19.55 -12.38
C CYS A 503 -22.66 -19.66 -12.48
N LYS A 504 -23.16 -20.53 -13.37
CA LYS A 504 -24.56 -20.84 -13.64
C LYS A 504 -24.69 -22.34 -13.90
N PRO A 505 -25.91 -22.93 -13.89
CA PRO A 505 -26.09 -24.31 -14.30
C PRO A 505 -25.45 -24.53 -15.69
N TYR A 506 -24.62 -25.57 -15.81
CA TYR A 506 -23.84 -25.84 -17.01
C TYR A 506 -24.00 -27.29 -17.43
N ARG A 507 -24.54 -27.52 -18.62
CA ARG A 507 -24.59 -28.85 -19.23
C ARG A 507 -23.20 -29.20 -19.75
N LEU A 508 -22.64 -30.32 -19.28
CA LEU A 508 -21.39 -30.84 -19.80
C LEU A 508 -21.60 -31.28 -21.27
N PRO A 509 -20.86 -30.68 -22.24
CA PRO A 509 -21.02 -31.03 -23.65
C PRO A 509 -20.83 -32.52 -23.90
N GLY A 510 -21.69 -33.13 -24.71
CA GLY A 510 -21.65 -34.56 -25.01
C GLY A 510 -22.21 -35.47 -23.91
N THR A 511 -22.86 -34.91 -22.88
CA THR A 511 -23.52 -35.68 -21.81
C THR A 511 -24.86 -35.06 -21.43
N ASP A 512 -25.72 -35.83 -20.76
CA ASP A 512 -26.96 -35.31 -20.15
C ASP A 512 -26.76 -34.72 -18.75
N VAL A 513 -25.51 -34.58 -18.30
CA VAL A 513 -25.18 -34.08 -16.96
C VAL A 513 -25.26 -32.55 -16.91
N ILE A 514 -26.12 -32.03 -16.05
CA ILE A 514 -26.21 -30.59 -15.74
C ILE A 514 -25.57 -30.34 -14.38
N LEU A 515 -24.47 -29.59 -14.38
CA LEU A 515 -23.79 -29.16 -13.17
C LEU A 515 -24.56 -27.99 -12.57
N PRO A 516 -24.96 -28.04 -11.28
CA PRO A 516 -25.50 -26.88 -10.58
C PRO A 516 -24.51 -25.71 -10.59
N ALA A 517 -25.03 -24.49 -10.39
CA ALA A 517 -24.17 -23.34 -10.14
C ALA A 517 -23.31 -23.57 -8.88
N LYS A 518 -22.10 -23.01 -8.88
CA LYS A 518 -21.08 -23.15 -7.82
C LYS A 518 -20.48 -24.55 -7.68
N THR A 519 -20.69 -25.43 -8.66
CA THR A 519 -20.01 -26.72 -8.74
C THR A 519 -18.55 -26.51 -9.13
N LYS A 520 -17.63 -27.12 -8.38
CA LYS A 520 -16.19 -27.11 -8.69
C LYS A 520 -15.89 -28.24 -9.68
N LEU A 521 -15.28 -27.87 -10.80
CA LEU A 521 -14.73 -28.76 -11.80
C LEU A 521 -13.21 -28.85 -11.61
N LEU A 522 -12.70 -30.07 -11.64
CA LEU A 522 -11.28 -30.38 -11.50
C LEU A 522 -10.79 -31.00 -12.81
N ILE A 523 -9.82 -30.37 -13.45
CA ILE A 523 -9.17 -30.90 -14.65
C ILE A 523 -7.80 -31.44 -14.22
N PRO A 524 -7.57 -32.76 -14.23
CA PRO A 524 -6.35 -33.36 -13.71
C PRO A 524 -5.20 -33.24 -14.72
N VAL A 525 -4.58 -32.05 -14.81
CA VAL A 525 -3.51 -31.74 -15.77
C VAL A 525 -2.34 -32.72 -15.67
N TYR A 526 -1.93 -33.07 -14.45
CA TYR A 526 -0.84 -34.04 -14.22
C TYR A 526 -1.14 -35.41 -14.83
N ALA A 527 -2.38 -35.88 -14.70
CA ALA A 527 -2.81 -37.16 -15.24
C ALA A 527 -2.95 -37.10 -16.76
N ILE A 528 -3.55 -36.04 -17.30
CA ILE A 528 -3.70 -35.85 -18.76
C ILE A 528 -2.34 -35.82 -19.46
N GLN A 529 -1.34 -35.18 -18.84
CA GLN A 529 0.04 -35.09 -19.37
C GLN A 529 0.83 -36.40 -19.22
N ARG A 530 0.30 -37.39 -18.50
CA ARG A 530 0.86 -38.73 -18.34
C ARG A 530 -0.04 -39.83 -18.89
N ASP A 531 -1.03 -39.45 -19.67
CA ASP A 531 -1.96 -40.39 -20.27
C ASP A 531 -1.35 -40.91 -21.56
N GLU A 532 -1.12 -42.22 -21.64
CA GLU A 532 -0.53 -42.89 -22.81
C GLU A 532 -1.32 -42.65 -24.10
N ARG A 533 -2.61 -42.30 -23.99
CA ARG A 533 -3.45 -41.95 -25.15
C ARG A 533 -2.98 -40.67 -25.86
N TYR A 534 -2.32 -39.77 -25.13
CA TYR A 534 -1.86 -38.47 -25.66
C TYR A 534 -0.33 -38.34 -25.66
N TYR A 535 0.35 -39.08 -24.78
CA TYR A 535 1.80 -39.09 -24.64
C TYR A 535 2.29 -40.54 -24.54
N PRO A 536 2.61 -41.20 -25.66
CA PRO A 536 3.16 -42.56 -25.65
C PRO A 536 4.43 -42.60 -24.79
N ASP A 537 4.57 -43.55 -23.86
CA ASP A 537 5.71 -43.60 -22.92
C ASP A 537 5.94 -42.25 -22.18
N PRO A 538 4.98 -41.80 -21.35
CA PRO A 538 4.96 -40.44 -20.78
C PRO A 538 6.05 -40.16 -19.75
N GLU A 539 6.68 -41.21 -19.20
CA GLU A 539 7.76 -41.07 -18.21
C GLU A 539 9.14 -40.91 -18.86
N ARG A 540 9.26 -41.18 -20.17
CA ARG A 540 10.49 -40.91 -20.93
C ARG A 540 10.60 -39.42 -21.27
N PHE A 541 11.76 -38.84 -20.94
CA PHE A 541 12.11 -37.48 -21.39
C PHE A 541 12.40 -37.50 -22.89
N ASP A 542 11.50 -36.94 -23.68
CA ASP A 542 11.54 -36.95 -25.14
C ASP A 542 11.12 -35.56 -25.67
N PRO A 543 12.10 -34.70 -26.05
CA PRO A 543 11.82 -33.36 -26.55
C PRO A 543 11.19 -33.36 -27.95
N ASP A 544 11.39 -34.41 -28.74
CA ASP A 544 10.93 -34.48 -30.14
C ASP A 544 9.39 -34.53 -30.24
N ARG A 545 8.71 -34.93 -29.15
CA ARG A 545 7.23 -34.84 -29.02
C ARG A 545 6.68 -33.41 -29.12
N PHE A 546 7.55 -32.42 -29.02
CA PHE A 546 7.20 -31.01 -29.16
C PHE A 546 7.69 -30.40 -30.48
N ALA A 547 8.17 -31.23 -31.42
CA ALA A 547 8.41 -30.81 -32.79
C ALA A 547 7.08 -30.35 -33.45
N PRO A 548 7.10 -29.35 -34.35
CA PRO A 548 5.89 -28.76 -34.92
C PRO A 548 4.89 -29.79 -35.49
N GLU A 549 5.39 -30.80 -36.17
CA GLU A 549 4.64 -31.90 -36.78
C GLU A 549 3.94 -32.82 -35.76
N GLU A 550 4.56 -33.05 -34.59
CA GLU A 550 3.98 -33.87 -33.53
C GLU A 550 2.99 -33.05 -32.67
N VAL A 551 3.27 -31.77 -32.44
CA VAL A 551 2.34 -30.85 -31.77
C VAL A 551 1.05 -30.69 -32.56
N ALA A 552 1.13 -30.66 -33.90
CA ALA A 552 -0.04 -30.54 -34.78
C ALA A 552 -0.97 -31.77 -34.73
N LYS A 553 -0.44 -32.97 -34.45
CA LYS A 553 -1.23 -34.21 -34.30
C LYS A 553 -1.96 -34.30 -32.95
N ARG A 554 -1.50 -33.52 -31.97
CA ARG A 554 -1.98 -33.60 -30.59
C ARG A 554 -3.22 -32.72 -30.39
N HIS A 555 -4.20 -33.22 -29.62
CA HIS A 555 -5.34 -32.38 -29.21
C HIS A 555 -4.87 -31.21 -28.33
N PHE A 556 -5.25 -29.99 -28.69
CA PHE A 556 -4.73 -28.74 -28.10
C PHE A 556 -4.80 -28.72 -26.55
N SER A 557 -5.90 -29.20 -25.96
CA SER A 557 -6.10 -29.25 -24.50
C SER A 557 -5.38 -30.37 -23.74
N THR A 558 -4.44 -31.08 -24.36
CA THR A 558 -3.66 -32.12 -23.69
C THR A 558 -2.33 -31.59 -23.13
N PHE A 559 -1.93 -30.35 -23.47
CA PHE A 559 -0.74 -29.69 -22.91
C PHE A 559 -1.10 -28.38 -22.21
N LEU A 560 -1.53 -28.49 -20.95
CA LEU A 560 -2.06 -27.37 -20.16
C LEU A 560 -1.08 -26.84 -19.11
N SER A 561 0.23 -26.92 -19.35
CA SER A 561 1.28 -26.55 -18.37
C SER A 561 1.19 -25.10 -17.90
N PHE A 562 0.60 -24.23 -18.72
CA PHE A 562 0.36 -22.82 -18.42
C PHE A 562 -1.14 -22.47 -18.39
N GLY A 563 -2.02 -23.47 -18.35
CA GLY A 563 -3.45 -23.30 -18.61
C GLY A 563 -3.74 -23.05 -20.10
N GLU A 564 -4.99 -22.74 -20.40
CA GLU A 564 -5.46 -22.46 -21.76
C GLU A 564 -6.70 -21.54 -21.72
N GLY A 565 -7.03 -20.93 -22.87
CA GLY A 565 -8.14 -20.00 -23.02
C GLY A 565 -7.90 -18.63 -22.34
N PRO A 566 -8.97 -17.88 -22.00
CA PRO A 566 -8.87 -16.53 -21.42
C PRO A 566 -8.16 -16.43 -20.06
N ARG A 567 -7.78 -17.58 -19.49
CA ARG A 567 -7.06 -17.69 -18.21
C ARG A 567 -5.69 -18.37 -18.39
N ILE A 568 -5.16 -18.41 -19.61
CA ILE A 568 -3.79 -18.85 -19.88
C ILE A 568 -2.80 -17.95 -19.13
N CYS A 569 -1.69 -18.53 -18.65
CA CYS A 569 -0.66 -17.80 -17.93
C CYS A 569 -0.06 -16.71 -18.82
N PHE A 570 -0.28 -15.45 -18.48
CA PHE A 570 0.30 -14.31 -19.19
C PHE A 570 1.84 -14.37 -19.21
N GLY A 571 2.42 -14.95 -18.16
CA GLY A 571 3.86 -15.18 -18.02
C GLY A 571 4.42 -16.34 -18.84
N GLN A 572 3.63 -17.10 -19.60
CA GLN A 572 4.14 -18.26 -20.37
C GLN A 572 5.26 -17.86 -21.32
N ARG A 573 5.08 -16.80 -22.11
CA ARG A 573 6.08 -16.36 -23.09
C ARG A 573 7.38 -15.94 -22.41
N LEU A 574 7.26 -15.17 -21.32
CA LEU A 574 8.41 -14.73 -20.53
C LEU A 574 9.12 -15.90 -19.84
N GLY A 575 8.38 -16.82 -19.23
CA GLY A 575 8.94 -17.99 -18.55
C GLY A 575 9.63 -18.95 -19.53
N VAL A 576 9.04 -19.20 -20.70
CA VAL A 576 9.68 -20.00 -21.75
C VAL A 576 10.94 -19.29 -22.28
N MET A 577 10.91 -17.97 -22.47
CA MET A 577 12.07 -17.20 -22.88
C MET A 577 13.20 -17.27 -21.83
N GLN A 578 12.89 -17.03 -20.55
CA GLN A 578 13.87 -17.12 -19.45
C GLN A 578 14.49 -18.51 -19.36
N SER A 579 13.67 -19.56 -19.44
CA SER A 579 14.15 -20.95 -19.46
C SER A 579 15.03 -21.23 -20.67
N ARG A 580 14.67 -20.73 -21.87
CA ARG A 580 15.49 -20.88 -23.08
C ARG A 580 16.84 -20.19 -22.95
N VAL A 581 16.87 -18.94 -22.47
CA VAL A 581 18.13 -18.20 -22.27
C VAL A 581 19.00 -18.87 -21.21
N GLY A 582 18.41 -19.27 -20.08
CA GLY A 582 19.11 -19.98 -19.01
C GLY A 582 19.67 -21.32 -19.48
N LEU A 583 18.86 -22.15 -20.14
CA LEU A 583 19.29 -23.44 -20.67
C LEU A 583 20.32 -23.28 -21.79
N ALA A 584 20.15 -22.34 -22.72
CA ALA A 584 21.13 -22.09 -23.77
C ALA A 584 22.47 -21.65 -23.20
N THR A 585 22.47 -20.76 -22.20
CA THR A 585 23.70 -20.30 -21.53
C THR A 585 24.38 -21.45 -20.81
N LEU A 586 23.63 -22.29 -20.08
CA LEU A 586 24.17 -23.42 -19.35
C LEU A 586 24.71 -24.50 -20.30
N LEU A 587 23.94 -24.88 -21.32
CA LEU A 587 24.29 -25.95 -22.26
C LEU A 587 25.38 -25.53 -23.25
N ALA A 588 25.61 -24.23 -23.47
CA ALA A 588 26.71 -23.74 -24.29
C ALA A 588 28.07 -23.81 -23.57
N ASN A 589 28.08 -23.88 -22.23
CA ASN A 589 29.29 -23.81 -21.44
C ASN A 589 29.55 -25.07 -20.60
N PHE A 590 28.53 -25.90 -20.37
CA PHE A 590 28.62 -27.03 -19.45
C PHE A 590 27.86 -28.26 -19.96
N ARG A 591 28.39 -29.45 -19.62
CA ARG A 591 27.70 -30.72 -19.66
C ARG A 591 27.17 -31.07 -18.27
N PHE A 592 25.96 -31.63 -18.22
CA PHE A 592 25.31 -32.00 -16.98
C PHE A 592 25.09 -33.51 -16.94
N ARG A 593 25.37 -34.14 -15.79
CA ARG A 593 25.01 -35.53 -15.51
C ARG A 593 24.37 -35.63 -14.13
N PRO A 594 23.40 -36.55 -13.89
CA PRO A 594 22.91 -36.78 -12.54
C PRO A 594 24.05 -37.17 -11.61
N GLY A 595 24.15 -36.50 -10.46
CA GLY A 595 25.09 -36.87 -9.41
C GLY A 595 24.67 -38.17 -8.72
N PRO A 596 25.61 -38.87 -8.05
CA PRO A 596 25.37 -40.20 -7.47
C PRO A 596 24.30 -40.23 -6.35
N THR A 597 23.90 -39.05 -5.85
CA THR A 597 22.90 -38.89 -4.79
C THR A 597 21.56 -38.34 -5.30
N THR A 598 21.41 -38.15 -6.61
CA THR A 598 20.16 -37.69 -7.22
C THR A 598 19.22 -38.87 -7.41
N PRO A 599 17.97 -38.82 -6.88
CA PRO A 599 17.01 -39.89 -7.05
C PRO A 599 16.57 -40.00 -8.52
N ILE A 600 16.64 -41.21 -9.07
CA ILE A 600 16.17 -41.55 -10.43
C ILE A 600 15.25 -42.78 -10.29
N PRO A 601 13.92 -42.64 -10.47
CA PRO A 601 13.18 -41.41 -10.83
C PRO A 601 13.14 -40.37 -9.70
N LEU A 602 12.87 -39.11 -10.06
CA LEU A 602 12.69 -38.03 -9.08
C LEU A 602 11.52 -38.34 -8.15
N VAL A 603 11.74 -38.21 -6.84
CA VAL A 603 10.68 -38.34 -5.83
C VAL A 603 10.06 -36.97 -5.62
N TYR A 604 8.73 -36.84 -5.68
CA TYR A 604 8.05 -35.56 -5.46
C TYR A 604 7.66 -35.36 -3.98
N ALA A 605 7.67 -34.11 -3.53
CA ALA A 605 7.32 -33.73 -2.17
C ALA A 605 5.82 -33.95 -1.90
N LYS A 606 5.50 -34.79 -0.91
CA LYS A 606 4.13 -35.26 -0.63
C LYS A 606 3.13 -34.14 -0.28
N ASN A 607 3.63 -33.04 0.27
CA ASN A 607 2.82 -31.91 0.75
C ASN A 607 2.99 -30.64 -0.11
N ALA A 608 3.68 -30.73 -1.25
CA ALA A 608 3.87 -29.59 -2.12
C ALA A 608 2.62 -29.32 -2.96
N LEU A 609 2.19 -28.05 -2.95
CA LEU A 609 1.06 -27.59 -3.76
C LEU A 609 1.37 -27.63 -5.27
N THR A 610 2.66 -27.67 -5.63
CA THR A 610 3.19 -27.73 -6.99
C THR A 610 4.08 -28.96 -7.12
N LEU A 611 4.39 -29.41 -8.35
CA LEU A 611 5.38 -30.47 -8.56
C LEU A 611 6.76 -29.98 -8.11
N GLN A 612 7.16 -30.36 -6.90
CA GLN A 612 8.46 -30.06 -6.31
C GLN A 612 9.16 -31.36 -5.98
N ASN A 613 10.47 -31.39 -6.17
CA ASN A 613 11.27 -32.55 -5.80
C ASN A 613 11.36 -32.65 -4.28
N ASN A 614 11.27 -33.87 -3.77
CA ASN A 614 11.50 -34.24 -2.39
C ASN A 614 13.01 -34.44 -2.19
N GLY A 615 13.70 -33.38 -1.80
CA GLY A 615 15.15 -33.37 -1.62
C GLY A 615 15.92 -32.73 -2.79
N PRO A 616 17.25 -32.59 -2.66
CA PRO A 616 18.08 -31.88 -3.63
C PRO A 616 18.28 -32.69 -4.92
N VAL A 617 18.16 -32.02 -6.07
CA VAL A 617 18.65 -32.55 -7.36
C VAL A 617 20.07 -32.08 -7.54
N ARG A 618 21.03 -33.00 -7.45
CA ARG A 618 22.46 -32.72 -7.61
C ARG A 618 22.91 -33.12 -9.01
N LEU A 619 23.39 -32.17 -9.79
CA LEU A 619 23.99 -32.44 -11.09
C LEU A 619 25.50 -32.31 -10.98
N LEU A 620 26.23 -33.25 -11.57
CA LEU A 620 27.63 -33.05 -11.92
C LEU A 620 27.66 -32.07 -13.09
N VAL A 621 28.45 -31.01 -12.95
CA VAL A 621 28.61 -29.95 -13.94
C VAL A 621 30.05 -30.03 -14.43
N GLU A 622 30.22 -30.46 -15.67
CA GLU A 622 31.52 -30.51 -16.34
C GLU A 622 31.58 -29.32 -17.32
N PRO A 623 32.64 -28.51 -17.35
CA PRO A 623 32.80 -27.53 -18.43
C PRO A 623 32.89 -28.25 -19.78
N LEU A 624 32.40 -27.60 -20.84
CA LEU A 624 32.38 -28.15 -22.19
C LEU A 624 33.77 -28.27 -22.82
#